data_AF-A0A939FZ81-F1
#
_entry.id   AF-A0A939FZ81-F1
#
_cell.length_a   1.000
_cell.length_b   1.000
_cell.length_c   1.000
_cell.angle_alpha   90.00
_cell.angle_beta   90.00
_cell.angle_gamma   90.00
#
_symmetry.space_group_name_H-M   'P 1'
#
loop_
_entity.id
_entity.type
_entity.pdbx_description
1 polymer ?
#
loop_
_entity_poly.entity_id
_entity_poly.type
_entity_poly.pdbx_seq_one_letter_code
_entity_poly.pdbx_strand_id
1 'polypeptide(L)'
;MSKPTTPKQRKPKKPLVKPRGRPPRNERDFAAIRSAEDNALRQRILAAAADVFAERGFASASIDEVARQLGATKGLVYHRYRSKGELLADLCAEGLEALNAQLEAIADRPMPAISRLTDAATSHASDVVNRIGLHRTLAEAFSGRAAALLPASEQQAIAAFAAQRKGYEAIFTRLIVEATQQHDLPGGRDTAMITRIFISTLDAPLRWPTDMLDQLAEKSQLIARQLSYFAMRGAGASDTTLTQEFSR
;
A
#
# COMPACT_ATOMS: atom_id res chain seq x y z
N MET A 1 79.51 30.28 44.43
CA MET A 1 78.84 30.13 43.13
C MET A 1 77.96 28.89 43.17
N SER A 2 76.64 29.05 43.37
CA SER A 2 75.67 27.95 43.27
C SER A 2 74.40 28.49 42.63
N LYS A 3 74.08 28.03 41.41
CA LYS A 3 72.92 28.47 40.64
C LYS A 3 71.62 27.81 41.17
N PRO A 4 70.48 28.52 41.22
CA PRO A 4 69.18 27.94 41.56
C PRO A 4 68.54 27.22 40.37
N THR A 5 67.96 26.05 40.63
CA THR A 5 67.19 25.21 39.70
C THR A 5 65.76 25.72 39.52
N THR A 6 65.35 25.91 38.26
CA THR A 6 63.99 26.32 37.84
C THR A 6 63.03 25.12 37.75
N PRO A 7 61.73 25.24 38.11
CA PRO A 7 60.77 24.13 38.04
C PRO A 7 60.20 23.93 36.62
N LYS A 8 60.06 22.67 36.18
CA LYS A 8 59.44 22.28 34.90
C LYS A 8 57.90 22.43 34.92
N GLN A 9 57.35 23.21 34.00
CA GLN A 9 55.91 23.31 33.74
C GLN A 9 55.34 22.03 33.12
N ARG A 10 54.17 21.57 33.61
CA ARG A 10 53.38 20.47 33.04
C ARG A 10 52.51 20.96 31.87
N LYS A 11 52.59 20.27 30.73
CA LYS A 11 51.72 20.51 29.55
C LYS A 11 50.28 20.02 29.78
N PRO A 12 49.25 20.66 29.20
CA PRO A 12 47.85 20.24 29.34
C PRO A 12 47.54 18.98 28.52
N LYS A 13 46.74 18.07 29.08
CA LYS A 13 46.27 16.85 28.40
C LYS A 13 45.16 17.20 27.40
N LYS A 14 45.31 16.81 26.13
CA LYS A 14 44.24 16.86 25.12
C LYS A 14 43.09 15.90 25.50
N PRO A 15 41.82 16.23 25.20
CA PRO A 15 40.70 15.30 25.40
C PRO A 15 40.80 14.12 24.43
N LEU A 16 40.61 12.90 24.93
CA LEU A 16 40.47 11.70 24.10
C LEU A 16 39.16 11.80 23.30
N VAL A 17 39.26 11.98 21.97
CA VAL A 17 38.17 11.67 21.05
C VAL A 17 38.12 10.15 20.92
N LYS A 18 37.07 9.52 21.46
CA LYS A 18 36.82 8.09 21.23
C LYS A 18 36.58 7.87 19.73
N PRO A 19 37.24 6.91 19.07
CA PRO A 19 36.93 6.57 17.69
C PRO A 19 35.49 6.04 17.64
N ARG A 20 34.70 6.50 16.65
CA ARG A 20 33.38 5.94 16.33
C ARG A 20 33.57 4.52 15.81
N GLY A 21 33.75 3.57 16.73
CA GLY A 21 33.74 2.15 16.45
C GLY A 21 32.33 1.69 16.06
N ARG A 22 32.27 0.71 15.16
CA ARG A 22 31.03 0.01 14.79
C ARG A 22 30.33 -0.48 16.08
N PRO A 23 29.01 -0.25 16.27
CA PRO A 23 28.33 -0.67 17.49
C PRO A 23 28.44 -2.19 17.69
N PRO A 24 28.57 -2.67 18.94
CA PRO A 24 28.71 -4.08 19.25
C PRO A 24 27.51 -4.88 18.74
N ARG A 25 27.75 -6.15 18.37
CA ARG A 25 26.80 -7.04 17.67
C ARG A 25 25.45 -7.15 18.39
N ASN A 26 25.45 -7.12 19.72
CA ASN A 26 24.25 -7.17 20.57
C ASN A 26 23.32 -5.94 20.43
N GLU A 27 23.84 -4.72 20.29
CA GLU A 27 23.02 -3.51 20.13
C GLU A 27 22.26 -3.48 18.80
N ARG A 28 22.84 -4.08 17.76
CA ARG A 28 22.18 -4.21 16.44
C ARG A 28 21.01 -5.18 16.50
N ASP A 29 21.17 -6.28 17.22
CA ASP A 29 20.12 -7.29 17.38
C ASP A 29 18.95 -6.71 18.20
N PHE A 30 19.20 -5.96 19.29
CA PHE A 30 18.14 -5.27 20.04
C PHE A 30 17.48 -4.11 19.26
N ALA A 31 18.23 -3.39 18.43
CA ALA A 31 17.65 -2.35 17.56
C ALA A 31 16.76 -2.97 16.47
N ALA A 32 17.17 -4.10 15.88
CA ALA A 32 16.40 -4.82 14.89
C ALA A 32 15.11 -5.41 15.49
N ILE A 33 15.18 -6.00 16.69
CA ILE A 33 14.00 -6.51 17.41
C ILE A 33 13.00 -5.39 17.69
N ARG A 34 13.46 -4.26 18.26
CA ARG A 34 12.57 -3.11 18.53
C ARG A 34 11.96 -2.51 17.25
N SER A 35 12.72 -2.48 16.16
CA SER A 35 12.20 -2.03 14.86
C SER A 35 11.14 -2.99 14.30
N ALA A 36 11.31 -4.30 14.50
CA ALA A 36 10.33 -5.29 14.08
C ALA A 36 9.05 -5.21 14.93
N GLU A 37 9.19 -5.02 16.24
CA GLU A 37 8.05 -4.80 17.16
C GLU A 37 7.29 -3.51 16.83
N ASP A 38 7.98 -2.41 16.56
CA ASP A 38 7.35 -1.15 16.13
C ASP A 38 6.61 -1.31 14.81
N ASN A 39 7.20 -2.01 13.83
CA ASN A 39 6.55 -2.28 12.55
C ASN A 39 5.32 -3.18 12.71
N ALA A 40 5.38 -4.21 13.57
CA ALA A 40 4.25 -5.07 13.86
C ALA A 40 3.10 -4.29 14.53
N LEU A 41 3.44 -3.38 15.46
CA LEU A 41 2.45 -2.49 16.07
C LEU A 41 1.83 -1.55 15.03
N ARG A 42 2.66 -0.92 14.17
CA ARG A 42 2.18 -0.07 13.07
C ARG A 42 1.17 -0.82 12.21
N GLN A 43 1.51 -2.03 11.75
CA GLN A 43 0.63 -2.87 10.94
C GLN A 43 -0.72 -3.17 11.62
N ARG A 44 -0.70 -3.45 12.93
CA ARG A 44 -1.94 -3.65 13.69
C ARG A 44 -2.79 -2.38 13.81
N ILE A 45 -2.17 -1.22 13.99
CA ILE A 45 -2.88 0.07 14.01
C ILE A 45 -3.52 0.35 12.65
N LEU A 46 -2.78 0.13 11.56
CA LEU A 46 -3.28 0.35 10.19
C LEU A 46 -4.45 -0.59 9.85
N ALA A 47 -4.37 -1.86 10.24
CA ALA A 47 -5.49 -2.79 10.07
C ALA A 47 -6.74 -2.33 10.83
N ALA A 48 -6.60 -1.97 12.11
CA ALA A 48 -7.73 -1.45 12.90
C ALA A 48 -8.28 -0.12 12.32
N ALA A 49 -7.41 0.73 11.77
CA ALA A 49 -7.82 1.97 11.12
C ALA A 49 -8.62 1.71 9.84
N ALA A 50 -8.19 0.75 9.01
CA ALA A 50 -8.91 0.35 7.80
C ALA A 50 -10.35 -0.10 8.12
N ASP A 51 -10.53 -0.94 9.14
CA ASP A 51 -11.84 -1.42 9.56
C ASP A 51 -12.73 -0.26 10.04
N VAL A 52 -12.21 0.58 10.95
CA VAL A 52 -12.97 1.71 11.50
C VAL A 52 -13.34 2.72 10.41
N PHE A 53 -12.42 3.03 9.49
CA PHE A 53 -12.70 3.94 8.38
C PHE A 53 -13.68 3.33 7.37
N ALA A 54 -13.63 2.02 7.14
CA ALA A 54 -14.56 1.33 6.27
C ALA A 54 -15.99 1.29 6.82
N GLU A 55 -16.14 1.04 8.11
CA GLU A 55 -17.44 0.93 8.78
C GLU A 55 -18.11 2.30 8.99
N ARG A 56 -17.34 3.30 9.41
CA ARG A 56 -17.87 4.61 9.83
C ARG A 56 -17.74 5.69 8.78
N GLY A 57 -16.95 5.45 7.74
CA GLY A 57 -16.47 6.50 6.84
C GLY A 57 -15.40 7.37 7.51
N PHE A 58 -14.53 7.98 6.69
CA PHE A 58 -13.43 8.79 7.22
C PHE A 58 -13.91 9.97 8.06
N ALA A 59 -15.02 10.61 7.68
CA ALA A 59 -15.57 11.78 8.38
C ALA A 59 -15.90 11.48 9.84
N SER A 60 -16.65 10.41 10.09
CA SER A 60 -17.21 10.07 11.40
C SER A 60 -16.27 9.26 12.29
N ALA A 61 -15.21 8.67 11.73
CA ALA A 61 -14.21 7.91 12.48
C ALA A 61 -13.31 8.80 13.36
N SER A 62 -12.74 8.19 14.40
CA SER A 62 -11.79 8.82 15.34
C SER A 62 -10.62 7.90 15.71
N ILE A 63 -9.49 8.50 16.10
CA ILE A 63 -8.32 7.74 16.62
C ILE A 63 -8.69 6.93 17.87
N ASP A 64 -9.60 7.45 18.69
CA ASP A 64 -10.10 6.76 19.87
C ASP A 64 -10.81 5.45 19.54
N GLU A 65 -11.61 5.44 18.47
CA GLU A 65 -12.26 4.21 17.99
C GLU A 65 -11.25 3.23 17.43
N VAL A 66 -10.20 3.70 16.75
CA VAL A 66 -9.09 2.84 16.30
C VAL A 66 -8.37 2.20 17.48
N ALA A 67 -8.08 2.97 18.54
CA ALA A 67 -7.48 2.44 19.76
C ALA A 67 -8.38 1.38 20.42
N ARG A 68 -9.70 1.63 20.47
CA ARG A 68 -10.70 0.70 20.99
C ARG A 68 -10.78 -0.58 20.15
N GLN A 69 -10.80 -0.47 18.82
CA GLN A 69 -10.81 -1.59 17.88
C GLN A 69 -9.55 -2.46 18.05
N LEU A 70 -8.39 -1.81 18.24
CA LEU A 70 -7.11 -2.49 18.47
C LEU A 70 -7.02 -3.17 19.85
N GLY A 71 -7.92 -2.87 20.79
CA GLY A 71 -7.83 -3.29 22.18
C GLY A 71 -6.67 -2.63 22.93
N ALA A 72 -6.26 -1.43 22.50
CA ALA A 72 -5.12 -0.69 23.03
C ALA A 72 -5.54 0.57 23.78
N THR A 73 -4.61 1.14 24.56
CA THR A 73 -4.82 2.46 25.17
C THR A 73 -4.75 3.55 24.11
N LYS A 74 -5.51 4.63 24.30
CA LYS A 74 -5.47 5.81 23.41
C LYS A 74 -4.03 6.32 23.22
N GLY A 75 -3.27 6.39 24.31
CA GLY A 75 -1.89 6.87 24.30
C GLY A 75 -0.96 6.09 23.36
N LEU A 76 -1.21 4.80 23.13
CA LEU A 76 -0.43 3.99 22.20
C LEU A 76 -0.56 4.49 20.75
N VAL A 77 -1.79 4.77 20.32
CA VAL A 77 -2.05 5.22 18.95
C VAL A 77 -1.63 6.69 18.79
N TYR A 78 -1.91 7.55 19.77
CA TYR A 78 -1.51 8.95 19.76
C TYR A 78 0.01 9.17 19.83
N HIS A 79 0.76 8.20 20.36
CA HIS A 79 2.22 8.25 20.31
C HIS A 79 2.75 8.11 18.87
N ARG A 80 2.04 7.34 18.02
CA ARG A 80 2.46 7.09 16.63
C ARG A 80 1.88 8.09 15.64
N TYR A 81 0.64 8.52 15.86
CA TYR A 81 -0.10 9.39 14.95
C TYR A 81 -0.67 10.59 15.70
N ARG A 82 -0.33 11.79 15.24
CA ARG A 82 -0.78 13.05 15.83
C ARG A 82 -2.16 13.46 15.34
N SER A 83 -2.55 13.00 14.15
CA SER A 83 -3.84 13.30 13.55
C SER A 83 -4.44 12.10 12.81
N LYS A 84 -5.76 12.16 12.59
CA LYS A 84 -6.48 11.18 11.77
C LYS A 84 -6.01 11.23 10.30
N GLY A 85 -5.59 12.39 9.82
CA GLY A 85 -5.02 12.57 8.49
C GLY A 85 -3.65 11.90 8.34
N GLU A 86 -2.78 11.98 9.36
CA GLU A 86 -1.50 11.27 9.38
C GLU A 86 -1.70 9.75 9.35
N LEU A 87 -2.65 9.25 10.14
CA LEU A 87 -3.02 7.83 10.14
C LEU A 87 -3.58 7.38 8.77
N LEU A 88 -4.46 8.17 8.16
CA LEU A 88 -4.99 7.88 6.82
C LEU A 88 -3.88 7.88 5.77
N ALA A 89 -2.98 8.85 5.81
CA ALA A 89 -1.86 8.95 4.88
C ALA A 89 -0.97 7.70 4.95
N ASP A 90 -0.62 7.26 6.16
CA ASP A 90 0.21 6.09 6.38
C ASP A 90 -0.48 4.78 5.95
N LEU A 91 -1.80 4.68 6.22
CA LEU A 91 -2.63 3.59 5.73
C LEU A 91 -2.66 3.54 4.20
N CYS A 92 -2.82 4.69 3.54
CA CYS A 92 -2.86 4.76 2.08
C CYS A 92 -1.53 4.37 1.44
N ALA A 93 -0.42 4.85 2.01
CA ALA A 93 0.92 4.53 1.54
C ALA A 93 1.21 3.03 1.65
N GLU A 94 0.91 2.43 2.81
CA GLU A 94 1.12 1.00 3.06
C GLU A 94 0.29 0.13 2.10
N GLY A 95 -1.01 0.44 1.96
CA GLY A 95 -1.91 -0.31 1.10
C GLY A 95 -1.50 -0.26 -0.38
N LEU A 96 -1.12 0.92 -0.87
CA LEU A 96 -0.65 1.08 -2.25
C LEU A 96 0.71 0.42 -2.50
N GLU A 97 1.64 0.52 -1.54
CA GLU A 97 2.95 -0.11 -1.66
C GLU A 97 2.82 -1.63 -1.73
N ALA A 98 2.00 -2.23 -0.86
CA ALA A 98 1.71 -3.66 -0.88
C ALA A 98 1.07 -4.11 -2.20
N LEU A 99 0.06 -3.37 -2.69
CA LEU A 99 -0.61 -3.66 -3.96
C LEU A 99 0.36 -3.56 -5.15
N ASN A 100 1.15 -2.47 -5.22
CA ASN A 100 2.15 -2.28 -6.27
C ASN A 100 3.16 -3.43 -6.28
N ALA A 101 3.72 -3.78 -5.11
CA ALA A 101 4.71 -4.84 -4.99
C ALA A 101 4.15 -6.20 -5.43
N GLN A 102 2.91 -6.51 -5.06
CA GLN A 102 2.23 -7.73 -5.49
C GLN A 102 2.03 -7.78 -7.01
N LEU A 103 1.58 -6.68 -7.62
CA LEU A 103 1.33 -6.62 -9.05
C LEU A 103 2.62 -6.60 -9.87
N GLU A 104 3.68 -5.94 -9.41
CA GLU A 104 5.01 -6.00 -10.04
C GLU A 104 5.55 -7.42 -10.01
N ALA A 105 5.45 -8.13 -8.87
CA ALA A 105 5.89 -9.51 -8.76
C ALA A 105 5.16 -10.46 -9.73
N ILE A 106 3.91 -10.16 -10.10
CA ILE A 106 3.16 -10.88 -11.14
C ILE A 106 3.65 -10.47 -12.53
N ALA A 107 3.84 -9.16 -12.74
CA ALA A 107 4.26 -8.61 -14.01
C ALA A 107 5.69 -9.02 -14.42
N ASP A 108 6.55 -9.36 -13.47
CA ASP A 108 7.93 -9.80 -13.74
C ASP A 108 8.07 -11.32 -13.97
N ARG A 109 6.96 -12.08 -13.90
CA ARG A 109 7.00 -13.53 -14.13
C ARG A 109 7.43 -13.86 -15.57
N PRO A 110 8.21 -14.94 -15.80
CA PRO A 110 8.63 -15.35 -17.14
C PRO A 110 7.50 -16.08 -17.88
N MET A 111 6.42 -15.36 -18.18
CA MET A 111 5.20 -15.86 -18.85
C MET A 111 4.70 -14.86 -19.90
N PRO A 112 3.87 -15.29 -20.87
CA PRO A 112 3.21 -14.39 -21.81
C PRO A 112 2.50 -13.23 -21.11
N ALA A 113 2.45 -12.07 -21.75
CA ALA A 113 1.86 -10.86 -21.17
C ALA A 113 0.37 -11.04 -20.86
N ILE A 114 -0.35 -11.79 -21.70
CA ILE A 114 -1.76 -12.10 -21.47
C ILE A 114 -2.01 -12.90 -20.20
N SER A 115 -1.12 -13.85 -19.87
CA SER A 115 -1.21 -14.63 -18.63
C SER A 115 -0.87 -13.79 -17.41
N ARG A 116 0.18 -12.96 -17.50
CA ARG A 116 0.51 -12.01 -16.42
C ARG A 116 -0.60 -11.00 -16.18
N LEU A 117 -1.24 -10.49 -17.24
CA LEU A 117 -2.37 -9.58 -17.15
C LEU A 117 -3.57 -10.26 -16.48
N THR A 118 -3.88 -11.50 -16.85
CA THR A 118 -4.97 -12.28 -16.24
C THR A 118 -4.72 -12.56 -14.76
N ASP A 119 -3.49 -12.96 -14.40
CA ASP A 119 -3.08 -13.18 -13.01
C ASP A 119 -3.16 -11.87 -12.20
N ALA A 120 -2.65 -10.77 -12.75
CA ALA A 120 -2.66 -9.46 -12.11
C ALA A 120 -4.09 -8.96 -11.88
N ALA A 121 -4.98 -9.13 -12.87
CA ALA A 121 -6.38 -8.75 -12.76
C ALA A 121 -7.13 -9.58 -11.72
N THR A 122 -6.91 -10.90 -11.71
CA THR A 122 -7.51 -11.81 -10.72
C THR A 122 -7.00 -11.52 -9.31
N SER A 123 -5.70 -11.24 -9.18
CA SER A 123 -5.06 -10.86 -7.92
C SER A 123 -5.60 -9.54 -7.38
N HIS A 124 -5.69 -8.51 -8.23
CA HIS A 124 -6.26 -7.20 -7.86
C HIS A 124 -7.71 -7.32 -7.44
N ALA A 125 -8.55 -8.00 -8.23
CA ALA A 125 -9.95 -8.21 -7.88
C ALA A 125 -10.12 -9.00 -6.58
N SER A 126 -9.24 -9.98 -6.32
CA SER A 126 -9.24 -10.73 -5.05
C SER A 126 -8.87 -9.83 -3.88
N ASP A 127 -7.85 -8.98 -4.02
CA ASP A 127 -7.43 -8.05 -2.96
C ASP A 127 -8.54 -7.02 -2.68
N VAL A 128 -9.20 -6.50 -3.72
CA VAL A 128 -10.37 -5.62 -3.60
C VAL A 128 -11.50 -6.28 -2.81
N VAL A 129 -11.87 -7.52 -3.12
CA VAL A 129 -12.97 -8.21 -2.41
C VAL A 129 -12.58 -8.56 -0.98
N ASN A 130 -11.39 -9.10 -0.76
CA ASN A 130 -10.96 -9.58 0.57
C ASN A 130 -10.59 -8.44 1.53
N ARG A 131 -10.22 -7.27 1.01
CA ARG A 131 -9.84 -6.08 1.80
C ARG A 131 -10.67 -4.87 1.36
N ILE A 132 -11.97 -5.10 1.13
CA ILE A 132 -12.90 -4.08 0.61
C ILE A 132 -12.89 -2.79 1.43
N GLY A 133 -12.77 -2.91 2.76
CA GLY A 133 -12.72 -1.75 3.66
C GLY A 133 -11.55 -0.83 3.35
N LEU A 134 -10.34 -1.41 3.26
CA LEU A 134 -9.14 -0.68 2.86
C LEU A 134 -9.32 0.00 1.49
N HIS A 135 -9.80 -0.73 0.48
CA HIS A 135 -9.93 -0.17 -0.87
C HIS A 135 -11.00 0.93 -0.96
N ARG A 136 -12.07 0.86 -0.17
CA ARG A 136 -13.04 1.95 -0.04
C ARG A 136 -12.41 3.18 0.58
N THR A 137 -11.61 3.02 1.64
CA THR A 137 -10.85 4.11 2.24
C THR A 137 -9.86 4.74 1.25
N LEU A 138 -9.11 3.92 0.52
CA LEU A 138 -8.21 4.38 -0.56
C LEU A 138 -8.98 5.17 -1.63
N ALA A 139 -10.14 4.66 -2.09
CA ALA A 139 -10.97 5.34 -3.08
C ALA A 139 -11.54 6.67 -2.57
N GLU A 140 -11.96 6.74 -1.30
CA GLU A 140 -12.39 7.99 -0.67
C GLU A 140 -11.24 9.01 -0.62
N ALA A 141 -10.03 8.58 -0.23
CA ALA A 141 -8.83 9.42 -0.24
C ALA A 141 -8.49 9.93 -1.65
N PHE A 142 -8.50 9.06 -2.67
CA PHE A 142 -8.17 9.43 -4.06
C PHE A 142 -9.19 10.35 -4.72
N SER A 143 -10.46 10.24 -4.36
CA SER A 143 -11.48 11.18 -4.86
C SER A 143 -11.34 12.60 -4.30
N GLY A 144 -10.41 12.83 -3.36
CA GLY A 144 -10.26 14.11 -2.67
C GLY A 144 -11.31 14.37 -1.59
N ARG A 145 -12.31 13.49 -1.43
CA ARG A 145 -13.36 13.62 -0.41
C ARG A 145 -12.78 13.60 1.01
N ALA A 146 -11.89 12.65 1.31
CA ALA A 146 -11.24 12.62 2.63
C ALA A 146 -10.35 13.85 2.87
N ALA A 147 -9.59 14.28 1.85
CA ALA A 147 -8.74 15.46 1.95
C ALA A 147 -9.56 16.73 2.23
N ALA A 148 -10.72 16.91 1.58
CA ALA A 148 -11.59 18.07 1.78
C ALA A 148 -12.11 18.22 3.22
N LEU A 149 -12.09 17.15 4.03
CA LEU A 149 -12.54 17.15 5.43
C LEU A 149 -11.43 17.53 6.42
N LEU A 150 -10.19 17.70 5.95
CA LEU A 150 -9.03 17.97 6.79
C LEU A 150 -8.56 19.42 6.73
N PRO A 151 -7.83 19.89 7.76
CA PRO A 151 -7.18 21.20 7.73
C PRO A 151 -6.26 21.34 6.51
N ALA A 152 -6.17 22.53 5.93
CA ALA A 152 -5.37 22.80 4.73
C ALA A 152 -3.91 22.31 4.82
N SER A 153 -3.33 22.32 6.02
CA SER A 153 -1.99 21.81 6.31
C SER A 153 -1.81 20.32 6.04
N GLU A 154 -2.89 19.53 6.12
CA GLU A 154 -2.89 18.06 5.93
C GLU A 154 -3.42 17.64 4.55
N GLN A 155 -4.13 18.54 3.85
CA GLN A 155 -4.70 18.25 2.53
C GLN A 155 -3.64 17.88 1.49
N GLN A 156 -2.50 18.59 1.50
CA GLN A 156 -1.39 18.31 0.57
C GLN A 156 -0.73 16.96 0.83
N ALA A 157 -0.62 16.54 2.09
CA ALA A 157 -0.03 15.25 2.43
C ALA A 157 -0.88 14.12 1.80
N ILE A 158 -2.19 14.15 1.96
CA ILE A 158 -3.09 13.13 1.39
C ILE A 158 -3.12 13.20 -0.14
N ALA A 159 -3.12 14.39 -0.72
CA ALA A 159 -3.05 14.54 -2.18
C ALA A 159 -1.75 13.96 -2.77
N ALA A 160 -0.62 14.08 -2.06
CA ALA A 160 0.65 13.50 -2.48
C ALA A 160 0.61 11.96 -2.51
N PHE A 161 -0.06 11.33 -1.54
CA PHE A 161 -0.26 9.87 -1.54
C PHE A 161 -1.27 9.43 -2.60
N ALA A 162 -2.30 10.24 -2.87
CA ALA A 162 -3.22 9.97 -3.97
C ALA A 162 -2.53 9.88 -5.34
N ALA A 163 -1.43 10.61 -5.52
CA ALA A 163 -0.62 10.54 -6.73
C ALA A 163 0.16 9.21 -6.90
N GLN A 164 0.36 8.42 -5.84
CA GLN A 164 0.98 7.08 -5.93
C GLN A 164 0.08 6.04 -6.62
N ARG A 165 -1.24 6.31 -6.78
CA ARG A 165 -2.15 5.47 -7.57
C ARG A 165 -1.64 5.21 -9.00
N LYS A 166 -0.82 6.14 -9.53
CA LYS A 166 -0.14 6.00 -10.83
C LYS A 166 0.73 4.75 -10.94
N GLY A 167 1.20 4.18 -9.83
CA GLY A 167 2.05 2.99 -9.80
C GLY A 167 1.38 1.77 -10.41
N TYR A 168 0.33 1.23 -9.77
CA TYR A 168 -0.30 0.01 -10.27
C TYR A 168 -1.03 0.21 -11.60
N GLU A 169 -1.54 1.42 -11.88
CA GLU A 169 -2.15 1.72 -13.18
C GLU A 169 -1.13 1.61 -14.32
N ALA A 170 0.13 2.03 -14.08
CA ALA A 170 1.21 1.87 -15.03
C ALA A 170 1.54 0.39 -15.29
N ILE A 171 1.43 -0.48 -14.28
CA ILE A 171 1.65 -1.92 -14.43
C ILE A 171 0.61 -2.52 -15.39
N PHE A 172 -0.68 -2.24 -15.18
CA PHE A 172 -1.74 -2.70 -16.09
C PHE A 172 -1.57 -2.13 -17.50
N THR A 173 -1.21 -0.84 -17.61
CA THR A 173 -0.92 -0.21 -18.91
C THR A 173 0.19 -0.96 -19.63
N ARG A 174 1.31 -1.23 -18.95
CA ARG A 174 2.46 -1.97 -19.50
C ARG A 174 2.05 -3.37 -19.98
N LEU A 175 1.32 -4.12 -19.15
CA LEU A 175 0.88 -5.47 -19.50
C LEU A 175 -0.08 -5.48 -20.71
N ILE A 176 -0.98 -4.50 -20.81
CA ILE A 176 -1.88 -4.36 -21.96
C ILE A 176 -1.10 -4.02 -23.24
N VAL A 177 -0.10 -3.13 -23.16
CA VAL A 177 0.79 -2.81 -24.29
C VAL A 177 1.56 -4.04 -24.75
N GLU A 178 2.17 -4.78 -23.83
CA GLU A 178 2.93 -6.00 -24.13
C GLU A 178 2.04 -7.08 -24.77
N ALA A 179 0.83 -7.32 -24.22
CA ALA A 179 -0.12 -8.28 -24.80
C ALA A 179 -0.60 -7.86 -26.19
N THR A 180 -0.68 -6.55 -26.46
CA THR A 180 -0.98 -6.02 -27.79
C THR A 180 0.16 -6.26 -28.77
N GLN A 181 1.41 -6.06 -28.34
CA GLN A 181 2.61 -6.35 -29.14
C GLN A 181 2.78 -7.84 -29.43
N GLN A 182 2.32 -8.70 -28.51
CA GLN A 182 2.28 -10.15 -28.67
C GLN A 182 1.08 -10.65 -29.49
N HIS A 183 0.21 -9.75 -29.95
CA HIS A 183 -1.01 -10.04 -30.72
C HIS A 183 -2.09 -10.84 -29.95
N ASP A 184 -1.98 -10.93 -28.62
CA ASP A 184 -3.01 -11.53 -27.76
C ASP A 184 -4.19 -10.58 -27.50
N LEU A 185 -3.95 -9.27 -27.60
CA LEU A 185 -4.97 -8.22 -27.56
C LEU A 185 -4.95 -7.37 -28.84
N PRO A 186 -6.10 -6.81 -29.28
CA PRO A 186 -6.15 -5.97 -30.46
C PRO A 186 -5.54 -4.59 -30.21
N GLY A 187 -4.69 -4.15 -31.16
CA GLY A 187 -4.10 -2.81 -31.18
C GLY A 187 -5.01 -1.73 -31.75
N GLY A 188 -4.47 -0.51 -31.89
CA GLY A 188 -5.17 0.63 -32.50
C GLY A 188 -6.25 1.29 -31.63
N ARG A 189 -6.35 0.91 -30.35
CA ARG A 189 -7.25 1.50 -29.36
C ARG A 189 -6.47 2.40 -28.41
N ASP A 190 -7.16 3.36 -27.78
CA ASP A 190 -6.58 4.18 -26.72
C ASP A 190 -6.29 3.31 -25.49
N THR A 191 -5.01 2.96 -25.30
CA THR A 191 -4.57 2.11 -24.20
C THR A 191 -4.84 2.72 -22.82
N ALA A 192 -4.76 4.04 -22.68
CA ALA A 192 -5.04 4.70 -21.40
C ALA A 192 -6.52 4.57 -21.04
N MET A 193 -7.40 4.78 -22.03
CA MET A 193 -8.85 4.58 -21.84
C MET A 193 -9.18 3.11 -21.53
N ILE A 194 -8.61 2.17 -22.27
CA ILE A 194 -8.80 0.73 -22.02
C ILE A 194 -8.34 0.35 -20.61
N THR A 195 -7.15 0.80 -20.19
CA THR A 195 -6.62 0.51 -18.85
C THR A 195 -7.54 1.06 -17.75
N ARG A 196 -8.05 2.28 -17.93
CA ARG A 196 -8.95 2.89 -16.94
C ARG A 196 -10.28 2.14 -16.83
N ILE A 197 -10.85 1.70 -17.95
CA ILE A 197 -12.07 0.89 -17.97
C ILE A 197 -11.80 -0.47 -17.33
N PHE A 198 -10.68 -1.11 -17.68
CA PHE A 198 -10.24 -2.38 -17.13
C PHE A 198 -10.17 -2.35 -15.60
N ILE A 199 -9.43 -1.39 -15.03
CA ILE A 199 -9.33 -1.21 -13.57
C ILE A 199 -10.70 -0.87 -12.97
N SER A 200 -11.50 -0.01 -13.61
CA SER A 200 -12.84 0.35 -13.13
C SER A 200 -13.78 -0.86 -13.04
N THR A 201 -13.61 -1.85 -13.90
CA THR A 201 -14.30 -3.15 -13.82
C THR A 201 -13.84 -3.94 -12.60
N LEU A 202 -12.53 -4.05 -12.37
CA LEU A 202 -12.00 -4.79 -11.21
C LEU A 202 -12.38 -4.11 -9.88
N ASP A 203 -12.48 -2.78 -9.87
CA ASP A 203 -12.90 -1.96 -8.73
C ASP A 203 -14.44 -1.92 -8.54
N ALA A 204 -15.22 -2.63 -9.36
CA ALA A 204 -16.68 -2.61 -9.28
C ALA A 204 -17.25 -2.95 -7.87
N PRO A 205 -16.69 -3.92 -7.11
CA PRO A 205 -17.17 -4.24 -5.77
C PRO A 205 -17.14 -3.07 -4.77
N LEU A 206 -16.31 -2.06 -4.99
CA LEU A 206 -16.23 -0.89 -4.10
C LEU A 206 -17.56 -0.14 -4.01
N ARG A 207 -18.41 -0.26 -5.03
CA ARG A 207 -19.73 0.36 -5.12
C ARG A 207 -20.88 -0.56 -4.71
N TRP A 208 -20.59 -1.82 -4.38
CA TRP A 208 -21.63 -2.77 -3.95
C TRP A 208 -22.01 -2.53 -2.49
N PRO A 209 -23.26 -2.79 -2.09
CA PRO A 209 -23.68 -2.77 -0.69
C PRO A 209 -22.90 -3.79 0.16
N THR A 210 -22.63 -3.48 1.43
CA THR A 210 -21.87 -4.37 2.33
C THR A 210 -22.60 -5.69 2.60
N ASP A 211 -23.93 -5.64 2.78
CA ASP A 211 -24.77 -6.83 2.99
C ASP A 211 -24.72 -7.82 1.81
N MET A 212 -24.58 -7.30 0.58
CA MET A 212 -24.36 -8.11 -0.61
C MET A 212 -22.99 -8.80 -0.57
N LEU A 213 -21.95 -8.10 -0.15
CA LEU A 213 -20.60 -8.67 -0.04
C LEU A 213 -20.53 -9.74 1.04
N ASP A 214 -21.20 -9.54 2.18
CA ASP A 214 -21.28 -10.52 3.26
C ASP A 214 -21.92 -11.83 2.79
N GLN A 215 -23.00 -11.75 2.02
CA GLN A 215 -23.66 -12.92 1.40
C GLN A 215 -22.79 -13.63 0.36
N LEU A 216 -21.82 -12.94 -0.21
CA LEU A 216 -20.94 -13.46 -1.26
C LEU A 216 -19.51 -13.71 -0.77
N ALA A 217 -19.24 -13.58 0.53
CA ALA A 217 -17.91 -13.72 1.10
C ALA A 217 -17.30 -15.10 0.79
N GLU A 218 -18.11 -16.16 0.89
CA GLU A 218 -17.70 -17.54 0.54
C GLU A 218 -17.39 -17.72 -0.96
N LYS A 219 -17.77 -16.76 -1.79
CA LYS A 219 -17.59 -16.74 -3.25
C LYS A 219 -16.56 -15.70 -3.70
N SER A 220 -15.74 -15.16 -2.80
CA SER A 220 -14.78 -14.08 -3.11
C SER A 220 -13.86 -14.42 -4.29
N GLN A 221 -13.35 -15.65 -4.33
CA GLN A 221 -12.50 -16.14 -5.44
C GLN A 221 -13.27 -16.21 -6.77
N LEU A 222 -14.53 -16.67 -6.73
CA LEU A 222 -15.38 -16.73 -7.92
C LEU A 222 -15.67 -15.32 -8.44
N ILE A 223 -15.99 -14.37 -7.55
CA ILE A 223 -16.20 -12.96 -7.91
C ILE A 223 -14.96 -12.40 -8.59
N ALA A 224 -13.79 -12.58 -7.98
CA ALA A 224 -12.53 -12.07 -8.54
C ALA A 224 -12.23 -12.65 -9.92
N ARG A 225 -12.44 -13.97 -10.11
CA ARG A 225 -12.27 -14.63 -11.42
C ARG A 225 -13.26 -14.10 -12.46
N GLN A 226 -14.52 -13.86 -12.09
CA GLN A 226 -15.54 -13.32 -13.00
C GLN A 226 -15.26 -11.86 -13.39
N LEU A 227 -14.82 -11.02 -12.44
CA LEU A 227 -14.42 -9.65 -12.71
C LEU A 227 -13.20 -9.60 -13.65
N SER A 228 -12.21 -10.44 -13.38
CA SER A 228 -11.03 -10.62 -14.24
C SER A 228 -11.45 -11.06 -15.65
N TYR A 229 -12.30 -12.08 -15.78
CA TYR A 229 -12.81 -12.55 -17.07
C TYR A 229 -13.50 -11.43 -17.86
N PHE A 230 -14.39 -10.68 -17.21
CA PHE A 230 -15.11 -9.58 -17.85
C PHE A 230 -14.14 -8.45 -18.27
N ALA A 231 -13.17 -8.11 -17.43
CA ALA A 231 -12.16 -7.10 -17.74
C ALA A 231 -11.29 -7.54 -18.93
N MET A 232 -10.83 -8.80 -18.96
CA MET A 232 -10.06 -9.37 -20.05
C MET A 232 -10.83 -9.37 -21.37
N ARG A 233 -12.13 -9.76 -21.34
CA ARG A 233 -12.99 -9.68 -22.53
C ARG A 233 -13.21 -8.23 -22.97
N GLY A 234 -13.42 -7.30 -22.04
CA GLY A 234 -13.53 -5.86 -22.34
C GLY A 234 -12.24 -5.28 -22.93
N ALA A 235 -11.08 -5.76 -22.50
CA ALA A 235 -9.79 -5.46 -23.10
C ALA A 235 -9.61 -6.10 -24.49
N GLY A 236 -10.53 -6.94 -24.97
CA GLY A 236 -10.52 -7.51 -26.32
C GLY A 236 -9.91 -8.90 -26.44
N ALA A 237 -9.71 -9.63 -25.34
CA ALA A 237 -9.28 -11.02 -25.39
C ALA A 237 -10.31 -11.90 -26.12
N SER A 238 -9.83 -12.78 -27.00
CA SER A 238 -10.67 -13.69 -27.78
C SER A 238 -11.28 -14.80 -26.91
N ASP A 239 -12.33 -15.49 -27.40
CA ASP A 239 -12.88 -16.67 -26.71
C ASP A 239 -11.83 -17.77 -26.50
N THR A 240 -10.94 -17.96 -27.48
CA THR A 240 -9.83 -18.91 -27.39
C THR A 240 -8.87 -18.53 -26.27
N THR A 241 -8.46 -17.26 -26.22
CA THR A 241 -7.57 -16.72 -25.18
C THR A 241 -8.20 -16.89 -23.80
N LEU A 242 -9.45 -16.48 -23.64
CA LEU A 242 -10.16 -16.59 -22.36
C LEU A 242 -10.31 -18.04 -21.92
N THR A 243 -10.63 -18.94 -22.84
CA THR A 243 -10.71 -20.38 -22.54
C THR A 243 -9.36 -20.91 -22.05
N GLN A 244 -8.26 -20.54 -22.71
CA GLN A 244 -6.92 -20.98 -22.31
C GLN A 244 -6.49 -20.43 -20.95
N GLU A 245 -6.77 -19.16 -20.65
CA GLU A 245 -6.33 -18.55 -19.39
C GLU A 245 -7.23 -18.94 -18.21
N PHE A 246 -8.55 -19.07 -18.42
CA PHE A 246 -9.52 -19.39 -17.36
C PHE A 246 -9.87 -20.88 -17.28
N SER A 247 -9.14 -21.75 -17.96
CA SER A 247 -9.20 -23.22 -17.74
C SER A 247 -7.94 -23.78 -17.07
N ARG A 248 -6.92 -22.93 -16.84
CA ARG A 248 -5.79 -23.24 -15.95
C ARG A 248 -6.24 -23.14 -14.50
#